data_AF-A0A7R9WP85-F1
#
_entry.id   AF-A0A7R9WP85-F1
#
_cell.length_a   1.000
_cell.length_b   1.000
_cell.length_c   1.000
_cell.angle_alpha   90.00
_cell.angle_beta   90.00
_cell.angle_gamma   90.00
#
_symmetry.space_group_name_H-M   'P 1'
#
loop_
_entity.id
_entity.type
_entity.pdbx_description
1 polymer ?
#
loop_
_entity_poly.entity_id
_entity_poly.type
_entity_poly.pdbx_seq_one_letter_code
_entity_poly.pdbx_strand_id
1 'polypeptide(L)'
;NEPLPDRIDAFITRDWPQSIPGRKAMYQAGFLLTRRDETMVQDVSDVVLEGNYTSGYQAANGWSSAGYGGYVGSMAMQGLMAYFYDMVRPNTAVELNQCRYNHMGLDVRYNHHPNFMKNRKQLHGKCRNNSPDDVCEDCMHTDMSMIYNVHYTYCRKPWNCQAKGYPGGRKDTRGDSIDTDAVDIDHCLMLVHRWHEMRTDFENKLYELTGDELIKTSQKGKYREDIFMGHCDGDGGRSYRLLKADDATWKRVQELYTS
;
A
#
# COMPACT_ATOMS: atom_id res chain seq x y z
N ASN A 1 -12.12 -11.60 20.68
CA ASN A 1 -11.51 -12.34 19.56
C ASN A 1 -12.60 -13.10 18.84
N GLU A 2 -12.85 -12.77 17.57
CA GLU A 2 -13.71 -13.57 16.71
C GLU A 2 -13.08 -14.96 16.49
N PRO A 3 -13.88 -16.04 16.44
CA PRO A 3 -13.35 -17.37 16.14
C PRO A 3 -12.73 -17.38 14.74
N LEU A 4 -11.58 -18.03 14.61
CA LEU A 4 -10.98 -18.23 13.29
C LEU A 4 -11.89 -19.13 12.44
N PRO A 5 -11.98 -18.89 11.11
CA PRO A 5 -12.64 -19.80 10.19
C PRO A 5 -12.12 -21.24 10.27
N ASP A 6 -13.02 -22.22 10.11
CA ASP A 6 -12.64 -23.63 9.96
C ASP A 6 -11.73 -23.85 8.74
N ARG A 7 -11.94 -23.03 7.70
CA ARG A 7 -11.11 -22.99 6.49
C ARG A 7 -10.74 -21.54 6.16
N ILE A 8 -9.44 -21.27 6.15
CA ILE A 8 -8.89 -19.97 5.72
C ILE A 8 -8.47 -20.07 4.25
N ASP A 9 -9.16 -19.32 3.39
CA ASP A 9 -8.83 -19.13 1.97
C ASP A 9 -7.98 -17.87 1.74
N ALA A 10 -8.07 -16.87 2.62
CA ALA A 10 -7.25 -15.68 2.48
C ALA A 10 -6.83 -15.02 3.79
N PHE A 11 -5.66 -14.40 3.76
CA PHE A 11 -5.27 -13.36 4.68
C PHE A 11 -5.26 -12.01 3.96
N ILE A 12 -5.98 -11.05 4.53
CA ILE A 12 -6.25 -9.75 3.91
C ILE A 12 -5.90 -8.62 4.87
N THR A 13 -5.85 -7.40 4.37
CA THR A 13 -5.79 -6.18 5.19
C THR A 13 -6.83 -5.21 4.66
N ARG A 14 -7.67 -4.64 5.53
CA ARG A 14 -8.68 -3.67 5.08
C ARG A 14 -8.11 -2.28 4.91
N ASP A 15 -8.73 -1.52 4.02
CA ASP A 15 -8.45 -0.10 3.75
C ASP A 15 -9.25 0.79 4.70
N TRP A 16 -8.97 0.68 5.99
CA TRP A 16 -9.58 1.56 6.99
C TRP A 16 -9.29 3.04 6.75
N PRO A 17 -8.09 3.43 6.28
CA PRO A 17 -7.78 4.84 6.06
C PRO A 17 -8.61 5.49 4.95
N GLN A 18 -8.98 4.77 3.89
CA GLN A 18 -9.90 5.30 2.86
C GLN A 18 -11.38 5.05 3.18
N SER A 19 -11.69 4.26 4.21
CA SER A 19 -13.07 3.97 4.60
C SER A 19 -13.78 5.21 5.14
N ILE A 20 -14.93 5.52 4.55
CA ILE A 20 -15.84 6.55 5.04
C ILE A 20 -16.54 6.00 6.30
N PRO A 21 -16.58 6.74 7.43
CA PRO A 21 -17.18 6.23 8.65
C PRO A 21 -18.66 5.84 8.46
N GLY A 22 -18.99 4.60 8.85
CA GLY A 22 -20.28 3.97 8.62
C GLY A 22 -20.43 3.25 7.26
N ARG A 23 -19.35 3.14 6.48
CA ARG A 23 -19.27 2.28 5.29
C ARG A 23 -18.48 1.02 5.57
N LYS A 24 -18.65 0.03 4.69
CA LYS A 24 -17.77 -1.15 4.66
C LYS A 24 -16.38 -0.71 4.19
N ALA A 25 -15.36 -1.12 4.94
CA ALA A 25 -14.00 -0.99 4.47
C ALA A 25 -13.71 -2.06 3.42
N MET A 26 -13.08 -1.65 2.32
CA MET A 26 -12.59 -2.55 1.29
C MET A 26 -11.25 -3.16 1.69
N TYR A 27 -10.66 -3.95 0.80
CA TYR A 27 -9.33 -4.47 0.98
C TYR A 27 -8.29 -3.54 0.39
N GLN A 28 -7.13 -3.48 1.01
CA GLN A 28 -5.96 -2.88 0.39
C GLN A 28 -5.37 -3.87 -0.62
N ALA A 29 -5.37 -3.51 -1.91
CA ALA A 29 -4.91 -4.40 -2.98
C ALA A 29 -3.40 -4.66 -2.98
N GLY A 30 -2.62 -3.93 -2.17
CA GLY A 30 -1.17 -4.11 -2.06
C GLY A 30 -0.73 -5.38 -1.32
N PHE A 31 -1.65 -6.04 -0.61
CA PHE A 31 -1.38 -7.28 0.10
C PHE A 31 -2.58 -8.21 0.03
N LEU A 32 -2.36 -9.43 -0.45
CA LEU A 32 -3.33 -10.50 -0.46
C LEU A 32 -2.56 -11.82 -0.47
N LEU A 33 -2.74 -12.63 0.58
CA LEU A 33 -2.24 -13.99 0.62
C LEU A 33 -3.42 -14.94 0.49
N THR A 34 -3.48 -15.67 -0.62
CA THR A 34 -4.56 -16.63 -0.88
C THR A 34 -4.07 -18.07 -0.85
N ARG A 35 -4.95 -18.97 -0.39
CA ARG A 35 -4.83 -20.39 -0.64
C ARG A 35 -5.07 -20.64 -2.13
N ARG A 36 -4.23 -21.46 -2.75
CA ARG A 36 -4.47 -21.92 -4.12
C ARG A 36 -5.78 -22.73 -4.14
N ASP A 37 -6.71 -22.30 -4.98
CA ASP A 37 -7.99 -22.95 -5.24
C ASP A 37 -8.33 -22.76 -6.72
N GLU A 38 -8.49 -23.86 -7.45
CA GLU A 38 -8.73 -23.85 -8.90
C GLU A 38 -10.09 -23.26 -9.26
N THR A 39 -11.05 -23.28 -8.32
CA THR A 39 -12.40 -22.73 -8.53
C THR A 39 -12.44 -21.21 -8.33
N MET A 40 -11.52 -20.64 -7.56
CA MET A 40 -11.57 -19.23 -7.17
C MET A 40 -11.49 -18.28 -8.37
N VAL A 41 -10.67 -18.60 -9.38
CA VAL A 41 -10.54 -17.76 -10.59
C VAL A 41 -11.87 -17.71 -11.34
N GLN A 42 -12.57 -18.84 -11.45
CA GLN A 42 -13.87 -18.89 -12.10
C GLN A 42 -14.91 -18.12 -11.29
N ASP A 43 -14.99 -18.33 -9.97
CA ASP A 43 -15.97 -17.62 -9.14
C ASP A 43 -15.79 -16.09 -9.20
N VAL A 44 -14.54 -15.61 -9.17
CA VAL A 44 -14.26 -14.16 -9.32
C VAL A 44 -14.63 -13.68 -10.72
N SER A 45 -14.35 -14.48 -11.75
CA SER A 45 -14.74 -14.16 -13.13
C SER A 45 -16.26 -14.07 -13.27
N ASP A 46 -17.01 -14.97 -12.65
CA ASP A 46 -18.48 -14.99 -12.69
C ASP A 46 -19.06 -13.72 -12.06
N VAL A 47 -18.52 -13.27 -10.92
CA VAL A 47 -18.89 -11.98 -10.29
C VAL A 47 -18.66 -10.80 -11.24
N VAL A 48 -17.51 -10.77 -11.93
CA VAL A 48 -17.19 -9.68 -12.87
C VAL A 48 -18.11 -9.72 -14.09
N LEU A 49 -18.37 -10.91 -14.64
CA LEU A 49 -19.20 -11.11 -15.83
C LEU A 49 -20.70 -10.88 -15.56
N GLU A 50 -21.18 -11.13 -14.34
CA GLU A 50 -22.53 -10.73 -13.92
C GLU A 50 -22.71 -9.20 -14.04
N GLY A 51 -21.63 -8.43 -13.84
CA GLY A 51 -21.62 -6.99 -14.05
C GLY A 51 -22.52 -6.20 -13.09
N ASN A 52 -22.95 -6.81 -11.99
CA ASN A 52 -23.86 -6.25 -11.02
C ASN A 52 -23.16 -5.23 -10.11
N TYR A 53 -22.84 -4.07 -10.67
CA TYR A 53 -22.18 -2.96 -9.99
C TYR A 53 -23.03 -1.69 -10.04
N THR A 54 -23.39 -1.16 -8.87
CA THR A 54 -24.14 0.10 -8.77
C THR A 54 -23.20 1.28 -8.49
N SER A 55 -23.02 2.16 -9.46
CA SER A 55 -22.15 3.35 -9.35
C SER A 55 -22.70 4.42 -8.39
N GLY A 56 -21.79 5.19 -7.80
CA GLY A 56 -22.08 6.38 -6.97
C GLY A 56 -21.63 6.24 -5.51
N TYR A 57 -22.09 7.15 -4.65
CA TYR A 57 -21.55 7.34 -3.29
C TYR A 57 -22.52 6.97 -2.16
N GLN A 58 -23.66 6.33 -2.45
CA GLN A 58 -24.63 5.94 -1.41
C GLN A 58 -24.16 4.72 -0.61
N ALA A 59 -24.81 4.44 0.52
CA ALA A 59 -24.43 3.36 1.45
C ALA A 59 -24.47 1.98 0.82
N ALA A 60 -25.43 1.77 -0.07
CA ALA A 60 -25.64 0.53 -0.77
C ALA A 60 -24.79 0.43 -2.03
N ASN A 61 -24.25 1.52 -2.59
CA ASN A 61 -23.58 1.46 -3.90
C ASN A 61 -22.38 0.51 -3.90
N GLY A 62 -22.04 -0.03 -5.07
CA GLY A 62 -20.99 -1.03 -5.25
C GLY A 62 -21.49 -2.35 -5.81
N TRP A 63 -20.67 -3.38 -5.65
CA TRP A 63 -20.97 -4.76 -6.02
C TRP A 63 -22.24 -5.26 -5.33
N SER A 64 -23.19 -5.76 -6.12
CA SER A 64 -24.51 -6.27 -5.69
C SER A 64 -25.31 -5.30 -4.81
N SER A 65 -25.08 -3.99 -4.95
CA SER A 65 -25.64 -2.98 -4.04
C SER A 65 -25.39 -3.27 -2.54
N ALA A 66 -24.25 -3.90 -2.22
CA ALA A 66 -23.89 -4.32 -0.85
C ALA A 66 -22.96 -3.34 -0.12
N GLY A 67 -22.74 -2.13 -0.65
CA GLY A 67 -21.93 -1.09 -0.02
C GLY A 67 -20.42 -1.16 -0.29
N TYR A 68 -20.00 -1.97 -1.26
CA TYR A 68 -18.61 -2.02 -1.77
C TYR A 68 -18.41 -1.04 -2.93
N GLY A 69 -18.75 0.24 -2.70
CA GLY A 69 -18.74 1.30 -3.70
C GLY A 69 -18.40 2.68 -3.14
N GLY A 70 -18.23 3.65 -4.04
CA GLY A 70 -18.14 5.07 -3.67
C GLY A 70 -16.76 5.58 -3.29
N TYR A 71 -15.68 4.91 -3.70
CA TYR A 71 -14.32 5.44 -3.57
C TYR A 71 -13.36 4.85 -4.62
N VAL A 72 -12.13 5.38 -4.66
CA VAL A 72 -11.12 4.91 -5.61
C VAL A 72 -10.83 3.43 -5.35
N GLY A 73 -10.82 2.64 -6.42
CA GLY A 73 -10.58 1.19 -6.33
C GLY A 73 -11.81 0.32 -6.06
N SER A 74 -13.00 0.91 -5.86
CA SER A 74 -14.23 0.12 -5.62
C SER A 74 -14.61 -0.81 -6.78
N MET A 75 -14.39 -0.40 -8.03
CA MET A 75 -14.59 -1.26 -9.21
C MET A 75 -13.38 -2.13 -9.53
N ALA A 76 -12.28 -1.97 -8.79
CA ALA A 76 -11.04 -2.72 -8.97
C ALA A 76 -10.88 -3.75 -7.84
N MET A 77 -9.65 -4.23 -7.64
CA MET A 77 -9.34 -5.31 -6.71
C MET A 77 -9.75 -5.01 -5.26
N GLN A 78 -9.70 -3.74 -4.83
CA GLN A 78 -10.04 -3.34 -3.46
C GLN A 78 -11.51 -3.63 -3.14
N GLY A 79 -12.42 -3.21 -4.02
CA GLY A 79 -13.86 -3.44 -3.86
C GLY A 79 -14.31 -4.84 -4.21
N LEU A 80 -13.77 -5.38 -5.31
CA LEU A 80 -14.15 -6.71 -5.79
C LEU A 80 -13.78 -7.79 -4.77
N MET A 81 -12.54 -7.80 -4.27
CA MET A 81 -12.11 -8.85 -3.35
C MET A 81 -12.75 -8.71 -1.97
N ALA A 82 -13.04 -7.49 -1.53
CA ALA A 82 -13.80 -7.27 -0.29
C ALA A 82 -15.22 -7.84 -0.42
N TYR A 83 -15.92 -7.55 -1.53
CA TYR A 83 -17.22 -8.15 -1.81
C TYR A 83 -17.15 -9.67 -1.89
N PHE A 84 -16.17 -10.20 -2.62
CA PHE A 84 -16.00 -11.64 -2.83
C PHE A 84 -15.88 -12.41 -1.51
N TYR A 85 -14.94 -12.01 -0.64
CA TYR A 85 -14.72 -12.71 0.63
C TYR A 85 -15.76 -12.41 1.71
N ASP A 86 -16.51 -11.32 1.59
CA ASP A 86 -17.57 -11.00 2.56
C ASP A 86 -18.94 -11.58 2.18
N MET A 87 -19.22 -11.75 0.88
CA MET A 87 -20.56 -12.11 0.37
C MET A 87 -20.58 -13.42 -0.42
N VAL A 88 -19.56 -13.71 -1.22
CA VAL A 88 -19.53 -14.90 -2.10
C VAL A 88 -18.89 -16.09 -1.38
N ARG A 89 -17.76 -15.86 -0.71
CA ARG A 89 -17.08 -16.85 0.15
C ARG A 89 -16.96 -16.35 1.59
N PRO A 90 -18.09 -16.08 2.28
CA PRO A 90 -18.08 -15.56 3.65
C PRO A 90 -17.37 -16.53 4.60
N ASN A 91 -16.82 -15.99 5.69
CA ASN A 91 -16.12 -16.77 6.72
C ASN A 91 -14.94 -17.60 6.17
N THR A 92 -14.22 -17.09 5.17
CA THR A 92 -13.00 -17.74 4.65
C THR A 92 -11.78 -16.82 4.66
N ALA A 93 -11.93 -15.55 5.03
CA ALA A 93 -10.83 -14.58 5.10
C ALA A 93 -10.51 -14.20 6.56
N VAL A 94 -9.23 -13.96 6.83
CA VAL A 94 -8.74 -13.43 8.11
C VAL A 94 -8.09 -12.08 7.87
N GLU A 95 -8.54 -11.06 8.58
CA GLU A 95 -7.91 -9.75 8.55
C GLU A 95 -6.63 -9.75 9.40
N LEU A 96 -5.51 -9.36 8.76
CA LEU A 96 -4.23 -9.13 9.40
C LEU A 96 -4.07 -7.67 9.80
N ASN A 97 -3.14 -7.41 10.72
CA ASN A 97 -2.79 -6.06 11.13
C ASN A 97 -2.16 -5.28 9.96
N GLN A 98 -2.86 -4.24 9.49
CA GLN A 98 -2.44 -3.42 8.36
C GLN A 98 -1.12 -2.67 8.60
N CYS A 99 -0.80 -2.29 9.85
CA CYS A 99 0.45 -1.60 10.17
C CYS A 99 1.69 -2.52 10.05
N ARG A 100 1.49 -3.83 9.88
CA ARG A 100 2.60 -4.81 9.85
C ARG A 100 2.69 -5.56 8.53
N TYR A 101 1.54 -5.95 7.98
CA TYR A 101 1.47 -6.78 6.78
C TYR A 101 1.11 -6.02 5.50
N ASN A 102 0.70 -4.76 5.60
CA ASN A 102 0.41 -3.91 4.44
C ASN A 102 0.67 -2.44 4.79
N HIS A 103 1.88 -2.18 5.28
CA HIS A 103 2.21 -0.92 5.92
C HIS A 103 2.35 0.20 4.90
N MET A 104 1.47 1.21 4.96
CA MET A 104 1.57 2.40 4.11
C MET A 104 2.04 3.66 4.86
N GLY A 105 2.43 3.53 6.14
CA GLY A 105 2.90 4.64 6.97
C GLY A 105 1.86 5.72 7.27
N LEU A 106 0.57 5.35 7.31
CA LEU A 106 -0.54 6.31 7.30
C LEU A 106 -1.31 6.40 8.61
N ASP A 107 -1.98 7.53 8.81
CA ASP A 107 -2.86 7.78 9.94
C ASP A 107 -4.11 6.89 9.87
N VAL A 108 -4.19 5.96 10.81
CA VAL A 108 -5.33 5.05 10.98
C VAL A 108 -6.32 5.54 12.03
N ARG A 109 -6.10 6.76 12.55
CA ARG A 109 -7.04 7.51 13.37
C ARG A 109 -7.62 8.66 12.57
N TYR A 110 -8.66 9.29 13.11
CA TYR A 110 -9.23 10.50 12.55
C TYR A 110 -8.55 11.75 13.13
N ASN A 111 -7.20 11.84 13.07
CA ASN A 111 -6.49 13.00 13.61
C ASN A 111 -6.62 14.20 12.68
N HIS A 112 -6.38 14.02 11.39
CA HIS A 112 -6.61 15.08 10.40
C HIS A 112 -7.92 14.86 9.66
N HIS A 113 -8.59 15.96 9.28
CA HIS A 113 -9.85 15.90 8.55
C HIS A 113 -9.61 15.37 7.13
N PRO A 114 -10.12 14.18 6.73
CA PRO A 114 -10.37 13.96 5.32
C PRO A 114 -11.42 14.98 4.88
N ASN A 115 -11.37 15.39 3.61
CA ASN A 115 -12.19 16.46 3.00
C ASN A 115 -13.72 16.37 3.25
N PHE A 116 -14.23 15.26 3.81
CA PHE A 116 -15.64 14.96 4.00
C PHE A 116 -16.15 15.13 5.46
N MET A 117 -15.30 15.52 6.42
CA MET A 117 -15.62 15.38 7.86
C MET A 117 -15.71 16.68 8.68
N LYS A 118 -15.88 17.86 8.08
CA LYS A 118 -16.00 19.13 8.86
C LYS A 118 -17.06 19.06 9.99
N ASN A 119 -18.08 18.22 9.84
CA ASN A 119 -19.20 18.09 10.78
C ASN A 119 -19.17 16.84 11.68
N ARG A 120 -18.09 16.04 11.70
CA ARG A 120 -18.00 14.81 12.51
C ARG A 120 -16.92 14.87 13.60
N LYS A 121 -16.93 15.95 14.39
CA LYS A 121 -15.94 16.20 15.47
C LYS A 121 -15.84 15.06 16.50
N GLN A 122 -16.93 14.33 16.73
CA GLN A 122 -16.99 13.20 17.66
C GLN A 122 -16.14 11.99 17.27
N LEU A 123 -15.66 11.93 16.02
CA LEU A 123 -14.77 10.87 15.56
C LEU A 123 -13.30 11.23 15.70
N HIS A 124 -12.96 12.49 15.97
CA HIS A 124 -11.56 12.93 16.01
C HIS A 124 -10.75 12.13 17.05
N GLY A 125 -9.55 11.70 16.64
CA GLY A 125 -8.67 10.85 17.45
C GLY A 125 -9.06 9.38 17.54
N LYS A 126 -10.28 9.00 17.13
CA LYS A 126 -10.75 7.61 17.13
C LYS A 126 -10.14 6.80 15.99
N CYS A 127 -10.02 5.49 16.21
CA CYS A 127 -9.57 4.52 15.24
C CYS A 127 -10.56 4.36 14.08
N ARG A 128 -10.05 4.30 12.85
CA ARG A 128 -10.85 4.13 11.63
C ARG A 128 -11.36 2.71 11.42
N ASN A 129 -10.79 1.73 12.13
CA ASN A 129 -11.20 0.33 12.08
C ASN A 129 -12.42 -0.01 12.93
N ASN A 130 -13.07 0.99 13.52
CA ASN A 130 -14.21 0.82 14.43
C ASN A 130 -13.94 -0.19 15.57
N SER A 131 -12.68 -0.27 16.04
CA SER A 131 -12.32 -1.07 17.20
C SER A 131 -13.26 -0.73 18.37
N PRO A 132 -13.93 -1.71 19.01
CA PRO A 132 -14.94 -1.45 20.04
C PRO A 132 -14.34 -0.72 21.25
N ASP A 133 -13.07 -0.96 21.53
CA ASP A 133 -12.31 -0.34 22.62
C ASP A 133 -11.52 0.90 22.16
N ASP A 134 -11.69 1.32 20.90
CA ASP A 134 -10.94 2.43 20.27
C ASP A 134 -9.41 2.24 20.34
N VAL A 135 -8.97 0.99 20.30
CA VAL A 135 -7.56 0.60 20.29
C VAL A 135 -7.13 0.23 18.88
N CYS A 136 -6.17 0.97 18.35
CA CYS A 136 -5.46 0.70 17.10
C CYS A 136 -3.99 1.12 17.24
N GLU A 137 -3.12 0.37 16.57
CA GLU A 137 -1.71 0.70 16.41
C GLU A 137 -1.55 1.97 15.55
N ASP A 138 -0.56 2.80 15.86
CA ASP A 138 -0.26 3.98 15.06
C ASP A 138 0.70 3.61 13.93
N CYS A 139 0.17 3.39 12.72
CA CYS A 139 1.02 3.04 11.59
C CYS A 139 2.01 4.15 11.18
N MET A 140 1.88 5.38 11.67
CA MET A 140 2.87 6.43 11.40
C MET A 140 4.16 6.25 12.20
N HIS A 141 4.12 5.42 13.26
CA HIS A 141 5.24 5.21 14.18
C HIS A 141 5.51 3.73 14.49
N THR A 142 4.97 2.80 13.70
CA THR A 142 5.29 1.38 13.83
C THR A 142 6.79 1.18 13.72
N ASP A 143 7.38 0.47 14.68
CA ASP A 143 8.79 0.12 14.64
C ASP A 143 9.15 -0.67 13.37
N MET A 144 10.25 -0.30 12.72
CA MET A 144 10.69 -0.91 11.45
C MET A 144 10.87 -2.44 11.55
N SER A 145 11.23 -2.98 12.71
CA SER A 145 11.39 -4.43 12.93
C SER A 145 10.05 -5.19 12.97
N MET A 146 8.94 -4.48 13.16
CA MET A 146 7.59 -5.04 13.21
C MET A 146 6.88 -4.99 11.86
N ILE A 147 7.49 -4.36 10.85
CA ILE A 147 6.94 -4.20 9.50
C ILE A 147 7.46 -5.33 8.60
N TYR A 148 6.56 -6.20 8.15
CA TYR A 148 6.88 -7.35 7.28
C TYR A 148 6.69 -7.03 5.80
N ASN A 149 5.82 -6.07 5.48
CA ASN A 149 5.57 -5.64 4.10
C ASN A 149 5.19 -4.16 4.07
N VAL A 150 5.74 -3.45 3.07
CA VAL A 150 5.49 -2.03 2.83
C VAL A 150 4.76 -1.84 1.52
N HIS A 151 3.68 -1.07 1.54
CA HIS A 151 2.88 -0.72 0.38
C HIS A 151 2.97 0.78 0.10
N TYR A 152 3.73 1.12 -0.94
CA TYR A 152 4.07 2.51 -1.28
C TYR A 152 2.92 3.23 -2.01
N THR A 153 1.96 3.74 -1.24
CA THR A 153 0.83 4.56 -1.71
C THR A 153 0.91 5.99 -1.17
N TYR A 154 0.72 6.16 0.14
CA TYR A 154 0.70 7.45 0.84
C TYR A 154 2.11 8.01 1.06
N CYS A 155 3.06 7.18 1.50
CA CYS A 155 4.48 7.52 1.54
C CYS A 155 5.13 7.73 0.16
N ARG A 156 4.34 7.57 -0.92
CA ARG A 156 4.76 7.67 -2.31
C ARG A 156 5.74 6.57 -2.71
N LYS A 157 5.90 6.40 -4.02
CA LYS A 157 6.77 5.38 -4.60
C LYS A 157 8.24 5.81 -4.39
N PRO A 158 9.16 4.89 -4.03
CA PRO A 158 10.58 5.23 -3.85
C PRO A 158 11.21 5.88 -5.09
N TRP A 159 10.82 5.40 -6.27
CA TRP A 159 11.24 5.97 -7.56
C TRP A 159 10.57 7.30 -7.93
N ASN A 160 9.74 7.87 -7.06
CA ASN A 160 9.33 9.26 -7.20
C ASN A 160 10.36 10.23 -6.63
N CYS A 161 11.38 9.78 -5.89
CA CYS A 161 12.39 10.67 -5.29
C CYS A 161 11.78 11.84 -4.50
N GLN A 162 10.66 11.60 -3.82
CA GLN A 162 9.92 12.65 -3.10
C GLN A 162 10.40 12.70 -1.66
N ALA A 163 11.03 13.81 -1.26
CA ALA A 163 11.49 14.03 0.12
C ALA A 163 10.80 15.20 0.81
N LYS A 164 9.82 15.83 0.15
CA LYS A 164 9.14 17.03 0.64
C LYS A 164 7.70 16.75 1.03
N GLY A 165 7.34 17.24 2.20
CA GLY A 165 5.98 17.39 2.70
C GLY A 165 5.76 18.84 3.15
N TYR A 166 4.53 19.31 3.10
CA TYR A 166 4.18 20.66 3.55
C TYR A 166 3.24 20.59 4.75
N PRO A 167 3.41 21.44 5.79
CA PRO A 167 2.49 21.44 6.95
C PRO A 167 1.06 21.79 6.55
N GLY A 168 0.07 21.03 7.02
CA GLY A 168 -1.34 21.20 6.62
C GLY A 168 -1.65 20.48 5.30
N GLY A 169 -1.04 19.31 5.13
CA GLY A 169 -1.27 18.39 4.03
C GLY A 169 -0.73 18.80 2.67
N ARG A 170 -1.30 18.22 1.61
CA ARG A 170 -0.85 18.42 0.23
C ARG A 170 -1.12 19.85 -0.28
N LYS A 171 -0.07 20.67 -0.39
CA LYS A 171 -0.14 22.04 -0.93
C LYS A 171 0.11 22.16 -2.43
N ASP A 172 0.70 21.16 -3.06
CA ASP A 172 0.99 21.18 -4.50
C ASP A 172 -0.10 20.46 -5.31
N THR A 173 -0.68 21.18 -6.27
CA THR A 173 -1.64 20.65 -7.25
C THR A 173 -1.00 19.60 -8.16
N ARG A 174 0.32 19.62 -8.35
CA ARG A 174 1.05 18.64 -9.19
C ARG A 174 1.14 17.25 -8.58
N GLY A 175 0.90 17.14 -7.27
CA GLY A 175 0.98 15.85 -6.58
C GLY A 175 2.35 15.35 -6.23
N ASP A 176 3.31 16.26 -6.28
CA ASP A 176 4.70 15.92 -6.07
C ASP A 176 5.09 15.88 -4.59
N SER A 177 4.22 16.32 -3.67
CA SER A 177 4.48 16.30 -2.23
C SER A 177 3.83 15.12 -1.51
N ILE A 178 4.47 14.70 -0.42
CA ILE A 178 3.91 13.81 0.60
C ILE A 178 2.85 14.58 1.41
N ASP A 179 1.73 13.93 1.72
CA ASP A 179 0.60 14.52 2.44
C ASP A 179 0.79 14.38 3.96
N THR A 180 1.35 15.41 4.60
CA THR A 180 1.74 15.37 6.03
C THR A 180 0.57 15.31 7.01
N ASP A 181 -0.67 15.54 6.54
CA ASP A 181 -1.87 15.31 7.36
C ASP A 181 -2.20 13.81 7.46
N ALA A 182 -1.73 13.01 6.51
CA ALA A 182 -2.04 11.59 6.41
C ALA A 182 -0.88 10.68 6.83
N VAL A 183 0.35 11.19 6.91
CA VAL A 183 1.56 10.40 7.23
C VAL A 183 2.55 11.22 8.06
N ASP A 184 3.42 10.51 8.78
CA ASP A 184 4.68 11.07 9.28
C ASP A 184 5.74 11.02 8.16
N ILE A 185 6.34 12.17 7.85
CA ILE A 185 7.30 12.27 6.74
C ILE A 185 8.60 11.52 7.05
N ASP A 186 9.10 11.57 8.28
CA ASP A 186 10.36 10.95 8.64
C ASP A 186 10.20 9.42 8.59
N HIS A 187 9.06 8.89 9.05
CA HIS A 187 8.74 7.48 8.90
C HIS A 187 8.66 7.04 7.45
N CYS A 188 7.98 7.83 6.59
CA CYS A 188 7.97 7.54 5.16
C CYS A 188 9.37 7.52 4.55
N LEU A 189 10.26 8.43 4.95
CA LEU A 189 11.63 8.49 4.46
C LEU A 189 12.49 7.33 4.99
N MET A 190 12.22 6.82 6.20
CA MET A 190 12.84 5.58 6.68
C MET A 190 12.42 4.36 5.83
N LEU A 191 11.13 4.25 5.48
CA LEU A 191 10.65 3.18 4.58
C LEU A 191 11.31 3.27 3.20
N VAL A 192 11.35 4.47 2.63
CA VAL A 192 11.99 4.72 1.33
C VAL A 192 13.49 4.42 1.38
N HIS A 193 14.19 4.83 2.43
CA HIS A 193 15.59 4.46 2.65
C HIS A 193 15.78 2.95 2.64
N ARG A 194 14.95 2.20 3.36
CA ARG A 194 15.00 0.73 3.38
C ARG A 194 14.81 0.11 1.99
N TRP A 195 13.97 0.70 1.15
CA TRP A 195 13.83 0.28 -0.24
C TRP A 195 15.10 0.49 -1.05
N HIS A 196 15.75 1.65 -0.89
CA HIS A 196 16.99 1.96 -1.58
C HIS A 196 18.16 1.11 -1.08
N GLU A 197 18.20 0.73 0.20
CA GLU A 197 19.17 -0.24 0.73
C GLU A 197 19.04 -1.59 0.01
N MET A 198 17.82 -2.12 -0.11
CA MET A 198 17.56 -3.38 -0.82
C MET A 198 17.94 -3.29 -2.30
N ARG A 199 17.67 -2.15 -2.94
CA ARG A 199 18.08 -1.90 -4.33
C ARG A 199 19.61 -1.87 -4.45
N THR A 200 20.31 -1.15 -3.58
CA THR A 200 21.78 -1.07 -3.59
C THR A 200 22.39 -2.45 -3.37
N ASP A 201 21.87 -3.24 -2.43
CA ASP A 201 22.30 -4.63 -2.21
C ASP A 201 22.13 -5.48 -3.48
N PHE A 202 20.95 -5.42 -4.11
CA PHE A 202 20.69 -6.12 -5.38
C PHE A 202 21.67 -5.71 -6.49
N GLU A 203 21.87 -4.41 -6.67
CA GLU A 203 22.79 -3.86 -7.69
C GLU A 203 24.24 -4.26 -7.42
N ASN A 204 24.68 -4.26 -6.17
CA ASN A 204 26.03 -4.69 -5.81
C ASN A 204 26.25 -6.18 -6.09
N LYS A 205 25.31 -7.03 -5.67
CA LYS A 205 25.38 -8.48 -5.95
C LYS A 205 25.36 -8.78 -7.44
N LEU A 206 24.50 -8.10 -8.20
CA LEU A 206 24.44 -8.27 -9.65
C LEU A 206 25.73 -7.83 -10.33
N TYR A 207 26.33 -6.71 -9.88
CA TYR A 207 27.63 -6.25 -10.36
C TYR A 207 28.76 -7.23 -10.03
N GLU A 208 28.80 -7.76 -8.81
CA GLU A 208 29.80 -8.77 -8.41
C GLU A 208 29.69 -10.04 -9.27
N LEU A 209 28.47 -10.43 -9.65
CA LEU A 209 28.21 -11.60 -10.47
C LEU A 209 28.62 -11.40 -11.93
N THR A 210 28.42 -10.22 -12.51
CA THR A 210 28.53 -9.99 -13.97
C THR A 210 29.64 -9.04 -14.40
N GLY A 211 30.12 -8.18 -13.51
CA GLY A 211 31.07 -7.11 -13.84
C GLY A 211 30.48 -5.98 -14.70
N ASP A 212 29.16 -5.89 -14.85
CA ASP A 212 28.51 -4.90 -15.71
C ASP A 212 28.53 -3.49 -15.10
N GLU A 213 29.42 -2.64 -15.61
CA GLU A 213 29.59 -1.25 -15.20
C GLU A 213 28.34 -0.36 -15.42
N LEU A 214 27.38 -0.76 -16.27
CA LEU A 214 26.12 -0.02 -16.44
C LEU A 214 25.32 0.07 -15.14
N ILE A 215 25.40 -0.95 -14.29
CA ILE A 215 24.72 -1.02 -12.99
C ILE A 215 25.09 0.19 -12.13
N LYS A 216 26.40 0.48 -12.05
CA LYS A 216 26.95 1.59 -11.25
C LYS A 216 26.54 2.97 -11.75
N THR A 217 26.05 3.10 -12.98
CA THR A 217 25.57 4.40 -13.50
C THR A 217 24.30 4.90 -12.82
N SER A 218 23.55 3.98 -12.19
CA SER A 218 22.28 4.26 -11.54
C SER A 218 22.41 4.75 -10.09
N GLN A 219 23.59 4.61 -9.47
CA GLN A 219 23.93 5.06 -8.11
C GLN A 219 24.73 6.38 -8.08
N LYS A 220 24.59 7.24 -9.10
CA LYS A 220 25.40 8.46 -9.26
C LYS A 220 24.68 9.77 -8.88
N GLY A 221 23.42 9.67 -8.50
CA GLY A 221 22.62 10.80 -8.04
C GLY A 221 23.15 11.40 -6.75
N LYS A 222 22.79 12.66 -6.52
CA LYS A 222 23.30 13.47 -5.40
C LYS A 222 22.21 14.08 -4.54
N TYR A 223 20.95 13.83 -4.87
CA TYR A 223 19.85 14.31 -4.07
C TYR A 223 19.64 13.39 -2.86
N ARG A 224 19.74 13.96 -1.65
CA ARG A 224 19.48 13.28 -0.37
C ARG A 224 20.11 11.88 -0.34
N GLU A 225 21.43 11.83 -0.51
CA GLU A 225 22.19 10.57 -0.55
C GLU A 225 21.99 9.73 0.72
N ASP A 226 21.66 10.38 1.84
CA ASP A 226 21.24 9.77 3.11
C ASP A 226 19.98 8.91 3.02
N ILE A 227 19.10 9.17 2.04
CA ILE A 227 17.84 8.44 1.85
C ILE A 227 17.86 7.63 0.57
N PHE A 228 18.22 8.27 -0.54
CA PHE A 228 18.06 7.66 -1.86
C PHE A 228 19.31 6.90 -2.33
N MET A 229 20.43 6.96 -1.59
CA MET A 229 21.65 6.18 -1.87
C MET A 229 22.16 6.32 -3.31
N GLY A 230 22.10 7.54 -3.85
CA GLY A 230 22.55 7.84 -5.21
C GLY A 230 21.56 7.50 -6.32
N HIS A 231 20.33 7.07 -6.01
CA HIS A 231 19.33 6.72 -7.02
C HIS A 231 18.50 7.92 -7.54
N CYS A 232 18.73 9.12 -7.01
CA CYS A 232 17.95 10.32 -7.32
C CYS A 232 18.83 11.55 -7.59
N ASP A 233 18.51 12.30 -8.64
CA ASP A 233 19.19 13.55 -9.03
C ASP A 233 18.50 14.82 -8.48
N GLY A 234 17.31 14.69 -7.91
CA GLY A 234 16.47 15.79 -7.46
C GLY A 234 15.14 15.28 -6.90
N ASP A 235 14.29 16.23 -6.52
CA ASP A 235 12.94 15.92 -6.01
C ASP A 235 11.98 15.60 -7.18
N GLY A 236 11.16 14.57 -7.02
CA GLY A 236 10.13 14.20 -8.01
C GLY A 236 10.57 13.13 -9.02
N GLY A 237 9.58 12.44 -9.62
CA GLY A 237 9.82 11.16 -10.32
C GLY A 237 10.65 11.24 -11.61
N ARG A 238 10.83 12.43 -12.19
CA ARG A 238 11.74 12.62 -13.34
C ARG A 238 13.22 12.55 -12.94
N SER A 239 13.50 12.65 -11.65
CA SER A 239 14.86 12.66 -11.11
C SER A 239 15.37 11.26 -10.75
N TYR A 240 14.55 10.23 -10.92
CA TYR A 240 14.91 8.86 -10.58
C TYR A 240 15.83 8.24 -11.63
N ARG A 241 16.92 7.62 -11.15
CA ARG A 241 17.88 6.90 -11.98
C ARG A 241 17.46 5.44 -12.04
N LEU A 242 16.91 5.03 -13.19
CA LEU A 242 16.58 3.63 -13.47
C LEU A 242 17.84 2.75 -13.40
N LEU A 243 17.69 1.53 -12.87
CA LEU A 243 18.71 0.49 -12.97
C LEU A 243 18.95 0.17 -14.45
N LYS A 244 20.22 0.13 -14.83
CA LYS A 244 20.68 -0.24 -16.17
C LYS A 244 21.59 -1.44 -16.07
N ALA A 245 21.39 -2.39 -16.97
CA ALA A 245 22.29 -3.51 -17.19
C ALA A 245 22.13 -3.99 -18.63
N ASP A 246 23.12 -4.69 -19.15
CA ASP A 246 23.04 -5.36 -20.44
C ASP A 246 22.12 -6.58 -20.42
N ASP A 247 21.70 -7.04 -21.60
CA ASP A 247 20.79 -8.18 -21.73
C ASP A 247 21.38 -9.48 -21.19
N ALA A 248 22.71 -9.61 -21.20
CA ALA A 248 23.41 -10.77 -20.65
C ALA A 248 23.28 -10.81 -19.12
N THR A 249 23.41 -9.67 -18.46
CA THR A 249 23.29 -9.50 -17.01
C THR A 249 21.87 -9.77 -16.54
N TRP A 250 20.85 -9.27 -17.24
CA TRP A 250 19.46 -9.53 -16.88
C TRP A 250 19.11 -11.03 -16.87
N LYS A 251 19.69 -11.82 -17.77
CA LYS A 251 19.49 -13.28 -17.82
C LYS A 251 20.08 -14.00 -16.61
N ARG A 252 21.02 -13.38 -15.88
CA ARG A 252 21.74 -13.97 -14.75
C ARG A 252 21.15 -13.61 -13.39
N VAL A 253 20.12 -12.77 -13.33
CA VAL A 253 19.47 -12.35 -12.06
C VAL A 253 19.01 -13.55 -11.22
N GLN A 254 18.55 -14.64 -11.85
CA GLN A 254 18.12 -15.84 -11.11
C GLN A 254 19.26 -16.52 -10.34
N GLU A 255 20.51 -16.40 -10.81
CA GLU A 255 21.68 -17.00 -10.14
C GLU A 255 21.91 -16.42 -8.73
N LEU A 256 21.40 -15.20 -8.46
CA LEU A 256 21.47 -14.57 -7.13
C LEU A 256 20.63 -15.28 -6.06
N TYR A 257 19.73 -16.18 -6.46
CA TYR A 257 18.76 -16.83 -5.56
C TYR A 257 18.86 -18.36 -5.56
N THR A 258 19.84 -18.93 -6.27
CA THR A 258 20.01 -20.38 -6.40
C THR A 258 21.12 -20.97 -5.54
N SER A 259 21.77 -20.15 -4.71
CA SER A 259 22.85 -20.56 -3.78
C SER A 259 22.33 -21.00 -2.42
#